data_AF-A0A354UEI6-F1
#
_entry.id   AF-A0A354UEI6-F1
#
_cell.length_a   1.000
_cell.length_b   1.000
_cell.length_c   1.000
_cell.angle_alpha   90.00
_cell.angle_beta   90.00
_cell.angle_gamma   90.00
#
_symmetry.space_group_name_H-M   'P 1'
#
loop_
_entity.id
_entity.type
_entity.pdbx_description
1 polymer ?
#
loop_
_entity_poly.entity_id
_entity_poly.type
_entity_poly.pdbx_seq_one_letter_code
_entity_poly.pdbx_strand_id
1 'polypeptide(L)'
;MKKIFTKFFVLVISGVLLLASLFGCGGSKATTFEICDDESNAARAFQLLEAKGVISKTAEGKNFPITEEGKLNFSEAKKTWTSKDGSVKVTLVAENLLVSSMQDYDYALLPCNTAYTGKVPSEKREAVEDDPAQVQAKANIIAARENDYKNNADYKKKIDALTNAMLSKDVSDFFKEKYYGAMTCDSSTQIDLRDTKDSTVKGNNTVIKVCASETPHAEVLRGKVKDLLKAQGYDLEVKVIDWTLQNDAVANGDYDANYFQHVPYLESYNGSVKLFASCKVHYEPLGIYRGKAKGWKY
;
A
#
# COMPACT_ATOMS: atom_id res chain seq x y z
N MET A 1 -29.55 -29.99 -86.09
CA MET A 1 -30.06 -31.02 -85.15
C MET A 1 -29.65 -30.64 -83.73
N LYS A 2 -30.59 -30.80 -82.79
CA LYS A 2 -30.61 -30.32 -81.39
C LYS A 2 -29.42 -30.77 -80.52
N LYS A 3 -29.09 -29.97 -79.49
CA LYS A 3 -28.98 -30.35 -78.05
C LYS A 3 -28.55 -29.11 -77.24
N ILE A 4 -29.46 -28.38 -76.59
CA ILE A 4 -30.08 -28.60 -75.26
C ILE A 4 -29.10 -28.30 -74.11
N PHE A 5 -29.36 -27.17 -73.45
CA PHE A 5 -28.90 -26.81 -72.10
C PHE A 5 -29.50 -27.77 -71.06
N THR A 6 -28.72 -28.20 -70.07
CA THR A 6 -29.25 -28.59 -68.75
C THR A 6 -28.23 -28.26 -67.66
N LYS A 7 -28.68 -27.47 -66.69
CA LYS A 7 -27.98 -27.05 -65.47
C LYS A 7 -27.73 -28.26 -64.56
N PHE A 8 -26.55 -28.36 -63.95
CA PHE A 8 -26.35 -29.20 -62.77
C PHE A 8 -26.21 -28.32 -61.52
N PHE A 9 -27.13 -28.54 -60.60
CA PHE A 9 -27.15 -28.01 -59.24
C PHE A 9 -26.15 -28.82 -58.41
N VAL A 10 -25.18 -28.18 -57.76
CA VAL A 10 -24.35 -28.84 -56.73
C VAL A 10 -24.89 -28.42 -55.38
N LEU A 11 -25.51 -29.37 -54.70
CA LEU A 11 -26.01 -29.27 -53.33
C LEU A 11 -24.83 -29.43 -52.37
N VAL A 12 -24.52 -28.39 -51.58
CA VAL A 12 -23.54 -28.47 -50.49
C VAL A 12 -24.22 -29.11 -49.28
N ILE A 13 -23.82 -30.33 -48.92
CA ILE A 13 -24.23 -30.99 -47.68
C ILE A 13 -23.20 -30.63 -46.60
N SER A 14 -23.62 -29.83 -45.64
CA SER A 14 -22.87 -29.49 -44.42
C SER A 14 -22.78 -30.71 -43.51
N GLY A 15 -21.65 -31.43 -43.56
CA GLY A 15 -21.29 -32.45 -42.58
C GLY A 15 -20.67 -31.80 -41.34
N VAL A 16 -21.38 -31.82 -40.22
CA VAL A 16 -20.81 -31.48 -38.90
C VAL A 16 -19.86 -32.60 -38.50
N LEU A 17 -18.55 -32.36 -38.65
CA LEU A 17 -17.52 -33.20 -38.05
C LEU A 17 -17.48 -32.88 -36.55
N LEU A 18 -18.00 -33.80 -35.73
CA LEU A 18 -17.75 -33.79 -34.30
C LEU A 18 -16.27 -34.17 -34.08
N LEU A 19 -15.39 -33.17 -34.02
CA LEU A 19 -14.06 -33.35 -33.45
C LEU A 19 -14.24 -33.54 -31.94
N ALA A 20 -14.23 -34.81 -31.51
CA ALA A 20 -13.92 -35.14 -30.14
C ALA A 20 -12.45 -34.77 -29.89
N SER A 21 -12.21 -33.53 -29.47
CA SER A 21 -10.96 -33.17 -28.84
C SER A 21 -10.86 -33.95 -27.53
N LEU A 22 -10.01 -34.96 -27.51
CA LEU A 22 -9.43 -35.49 -26.28
C LEU A 22 -8.62 -34.35 -25.64
N PHE A 23 -9.30 -33.46 -24.92
CA PHE A 23 -8.68 -32.67 -23.88
C PHE A 23 -8.17 -33.66 -22.84
N GLY A 24 -6.88 -33.99 -22.91
CA GLY A 24 -6.20 -34.56 -21.77
C GLY A 24 -6.45 -33.65 -20.57
N CYS A 25 -7.07 -34.18 -19.52
CA CYS A 25 -7.14 -33.58 -18.20
C CYS A 25 -5.72 -33.46 -17.61
N GLY A 26 -4.92 -32.56 -18.15
CA GLY A 26 -3.78 -31.97 -17.47
C GLY A 26 -4.26 -30.66 -16.85
N GLY A 27 -5.07 -30.74 -15.79
CA GLY A 27 -5.49 -29.55 -15.07
C GLY A 27 -4.24 -28.78 -14.64
N SER A 28 -4.08 -27.54 -15.09
CA SER A 28 -2.99 -26.69 -14.61
C SER A 28 -3.06 -26.62 -13.09
N LYS A 29 -1.96 -26.97 -12.42
CA LYS A 29 -1.88 -26.93 -10.96
C LYS A 29 -2.36 -25.56 -10.45
N ALA A 30 -3.24 -25.56 -9.46
CA ALA A 30 -3.76 -24.35 -8.83
C ALA A 30 -2.61 -23.44 -8.36
N THR A 31 -2.78 -22.13 -8.56
CA THR A 31 -1.87 -21.11 -8.04
C THR A 31 -2.09 -20.99 -6.54
N THR A 32 -1.01 -21.08 -5.78
CA THR A 32 -1.05 -21.13 -4.32
C THR A 32 -0.60 -19.80 -3.72
N PHE A 33 -1.44 -19.26 -2.84
CA PHE A 33 -1.17 -18.06 -2.07
C PHE A 33 -1.21 -18.39 -0.59
N GLU A 34 -0.36 -17.74 0.19
CA GLU A 34 -0.53 -17.63 1.65
C GLU A 34 -0.86 -16.19 2.04
N ILE A 35 -1.64 -16.04 3.10
CA ILE A 35 -2.04 -14.76 3.69
C ILE A 35 -2.02 -14.89 5.22
N CYS A 36 -1.88 -13.76 5.91
CA CYS A 36 -1.98 -13.72 7.38
C CYS A 36 -3.34 -14.25 7.86
N ASP A 37 -3.37 -14.93 9.01
CA ASP A 37 -4.58 -15.50 9.60
C ASP A 37 -5.40 -14.53 10.47
N ASP A 38 -4.89 -13.34 10.76
CA ASP A 38 -5.71 -12.30 11.41
C ASP A 38 -6.78 -11.72 10.45
N GLU A 39 -7.97 -11.46 10.98
CA GLU A 39 -9.15 -11.10 10.18
C GLU A 39 -8.93 -9.86 9.30
N SER A 40 -8.24 -8.83 9.83
CA SER A 40 -8.07 -7.56 9.13
C SER A 40 -7.12 -7.69 7.93
N ASN A 41 -5.96 -8.31 8.11
CA ASN A 41 -5.02 -8.52 7.02
C ASN A 41 -5.49 -9.59 6.05
N ALA A 42 -6.18 -10.64 6.53
CA ALA A 42 -6.80 -11.63 5.65
C ALA A 42 -7.81 -10.96 4.72
N ALA A 43 -8.67 -10.08 5.25
CA ALA A 43 -9.65 -9.36 4.45
C ALA A 43 -8.99 -8.45 3.40
N ARG A 44 -7.98 -7.67 3.80
CA ARG A 44 -7.18 -6.85 2.88
C ARG A 44 -6.49 -7.68 1.80
N ALA A 45 -5.97 -8.85 2.15
CA ALA A 45 -5.30 -9.73 1.21
C ALA A 45 -6.25 -10.21 0.10
N PHE A 46 -7.47 -10.62 0.44
CA PHE A 46 -8.46 -10.97 -0.59
C PHE A 46 -8.92 -9.79 -1.42
N GLN A 47 -9.10 -8.62 -0.81
CA GLN A 47 -9.41 -7.39 -1.54
C GLN A 47 -8.28 -7.02 -2.52
N LEU A 48 -7.02 -7.20 -2.12
CA LEU A 48 -5.88 -6.99 -3.01
C LEU A 48 -5.86 -8.02 -4.15
N LEU A 49 -6.11 -9.30 -3.85
CA LEU A 49 -6.21 -10.35 -4.89
C LEU A 49 -7.32 -10.03 -5.91
N GLU A 50 -8.47 -9.54 -5.46
CA GLU A 50 -9.53 -9.08 -6.35
C GLU A 50 -9.09 -7.86 -7.18
N ALA A 51 -8.52 -6.83 -6.54
CA ALA A 51 -8.06 -5.62 -7.20
C ALA A 51 -6.98 -5.89 -8.26
N LYS A 52 -6.20 -6.96 -8.10
CA LYS A 52 -5.16 -7.41 -9.05
C LYS A 52 -5.65 -8.48 -10.03
N GLY A 53 -6.96 -8.73 -10.11
CA GLY A 53 -7.56 -9.65 -11.08
C GLY A 53 -7.22 -11.13 -10.84
N VAL A 54 -6.70 -11.48 -9.66
CA VAL A 54 -6.40 -12.88 -9.30
C VAL A 54 -7.69 -13.66 -9.03
N ILE A 55 -8.67 -13.00 -8.42
CA ILE A 55 -10.00 -13.54 -8.13
C ILE A 55 -11.07 -12.51 -8.51
N SER A 56 -12.34 -12.91 -8.58
CA SER A 56 -13.45 -12.02 -8.92
C SER A 56 -14.65 -12.29 -8.02
N LYS A 57 -15.14 -11.29 -7.28
CA LYS A 57 -16.37 -11.40 -6.50
C LYS A 57 -17.55 -11.83 -7.34
N THR A 58 -17.66 -11.34 -8.57
CA THR A 58 -18.74 -11.72 -9.50
C THR A 58 -18.67 -13.20 -9.89
N ALA A 59 -17.50 -13.71 -10.24
CA ALA A 59 -17.34 -15.12 -10.60
C ALA A 59 -17.57 -16.04 -9.38
N GLU A 60 -17.05 -15.65 -8.22
CA GLU A 60 -17.11 -16.43 -6.99
C GLU A 60 -18.51 -16.40 -6.33
N GLY A 61 -19.29 -15.32 -6.46
CA GLY A 61 -20.61 -15.21 -5.83
C GLY A 61 -20.58 -15.60 -4.35
N LYS A 62 -21.40 -16.58 -3.93
CA LYS A 62 -21.42 -17.09 -2.54
C LYS A 62 -20.11 -17.75 -2.08
N ASN A 63 -19.22 -18.15 -2.99
CA ASN A 63 -17.90 -18.67 -2.64
C ASN A 63 -16.91 -17.55 -2.29
N PHE A 64 -17.24 -16.27 -2.55
CA PHE A 64 -16.29 -15.18 -2.31
C PHE A 64 -15.95 -15.08 -0.81
N PRO A 65 -14.66 -14.99 -0.46
CA PRO A 65 -14.18 -15.10 0.92
C PRO A 65 -14.35 -13.83 1.74
N ILE A 66 -15.04 -12.81 1.22
CA ILE A 66 -15.29 -11.54 1.91
C ILE A 66 -16.79 -11.21 1.87
N THR A 67 -17.36 -10.83 3.03
CA THR A 67 -18.77 -10.41 3.15
C THR A 67 -19.01 -9.03 2.53
N GLU A 68 -20.27 -8.60 2.46
CA GLU A 68 -20.61 -7.24 2.00
C GLU A 68 -20.08 -6.17 2.96
N GLU A 69 -19.97 -6.48 4.24
CA GLU A 69 -19.38 -5.64 5.28
C GLU A 69 -17.84 -5.66 5.28
N GLY A 70 -17.21 -6.38 4.34
CA GLY A 70 -15.77 -6.45 4.22
C GLY A 70 -15.09 -7.41 5.21
N LYS A 71 -15.84 -8.31 5.84
CA LYS A 71 -15.31 -9.28 6.81
C LYS A 71 -14.95 -10.61 6.15
N LEU A 72 -14.08 -11.39 6.79
CA LEU A 72 -13.71 -12.71 6.29
C LEU A 72 -14.92 -13.66 6.34
N ASN A 73 -15.22 -14.28 5.21
CA ASN A 73 -16.35 -15.21 5.00
C ASN A 73 -15.89 -16.68 4.94
N PHE A 74 -14.83 -17.02 5.66
CA PHE A 74 -14.41 -18.40 5.97
C PHE A 74 -13.53 -18.39 7.23
N SER A 75 -13.49 -19.50 7.97
CA SER A 75 -12.88 -19.54 9.31
C SER A 75 -11.50 -20.20 9.33
N GLU A 76 -10.74 -19.96 10.41
CA GLU A 76 -9.49 -20.67 10.72
C GLU A 76 -9.64 -22.20 10.72
N ALA A 77 -10.82 -22.72 11.09
CA ALA A 77 -11.10 -24.17 11.03
C ALA A 77 -11.00 -24.71 9.58
N LYS A 78 -11.22 -23.84 8.60
CA LYS A 78 -10.96 -24.08 7.18
C LYS A 78 -9.84 -23.16 6.72
N LYS A 79 -8.59 -23.51 7.08
CA LYS A 79 -7.37 -22.75 6.74
C LYS A 79 -7.16 -22.46 5.26
N THR A 80 -7.92 -23.08 4.36
CA THR A 80 -7.77 -22.89 2.92
C THR A 80 -9.08 -22.56 2.23
N TRP A 81 -9.06 -21.48 1.46
CA TRP A 81 -10.05 -21.13 0.46
C TRP A 81 -9.60 -21.55 -0.95
N THR A 82 -10.53 -21.99 -1.79
CA THR A 82 -10.27 -22.37 -3.18
C THR A 82 -11.30 -21.69 -4.08
N SER A 83 -10.86 -21.13 -5.21
CA SER A 83 -11.75 -20.57 -6.24
C SER A 83 -12.68 -21.63 -6.81
N LYS A 84 -13.85 -21.22 -7.33
CA LYS A 84 -14.84 -22.16 -7.89
C LYS A 84 -14.29 -23.04 -9.01
N ASP A 85 -13.42 -22.48 -9.84
CA ASP A 85 -12.78 -23.18 -10.97
C ASP A 85 -11.55 -24.01 -10.53
N GLY A 86 -11.15 -23.94 -9.26
CA GLY A 86 -9.99 -24.62 -8.71
C GLY A 86 -8.64 -24.03 -9.14
N SER A 87 -8.59 -22.90 -9.83
CA SER A 87 -7.36 -22.30 -10.35
C SER A 87 -6.54 -21.55 -9.31
N VAL A 88 -7.16 -21.15 -8.19
CA VAL A 88 -6.54 -20.40 -7.09
C VAL A 88 -6.83 -21.09 -5.75
N LYS A 89 -5.79 -21.19 -4.91
CA LYS A 89 -5.87 -21.70 -3.54
C LYS A 89 -5.17 -20.72 -2.59
N VAL A 90 -5.89 -20.22 -1.59
CA VAL A 90 -5.39 -19.27 -0.60
C VAL A 90 -5.38 -19.90 0.78
N THR A 91 -4.25 -19.86 1.47
CA THR A 91 -4.07 -20.50 2.79
C THR A 91 -3.78 -19.45 3.87
N LEU A 92 -4.50 -19.55 4.99
CA LEU A 92 -4.25 -18.77 6.19
C LEU A 92 -3.02 -19.33 6.92
N VAL A 93 -2.08 -18.45 7.25
CA VAL A 93 -0.82 -18.76 7.93
C VAL A 93 -0.58 -17.71 9.02
N ALA A 94 -0.13 -18.17 10.19
CA ALA A 94 0.22 -17.29 11.29
C ALA A 94 1.29 -16.25 10.87
N GLU A 95 1.12 -15.00 11.30
CA GLU A 95 1.98 -13.88 10.84
C GLU A 95 3.48 -14.18 11.00
N ASN A 96 3.87 -14.78 12.13
CA ASN A 96 5.26 -15.13 12.45
C ASN A 96 5.84 -16.24 11.56
N LEU A 97 5.02 -16.98 10.81
CA LEU A 97 5.44 -18.03 9.90
C LEU A 97 5.49 -17.58 8.44
N LEU A 98 4.71 -16.57 8.04
CA LEU A 98 4.55 -16.13 6.64
C LEU A 98 5.88 -16.02 5.88
N VAL A 99 6.84 -15.27 6.40
CA VAL A 99 8.12 -15.07 5.70
C VAL A 99 8.91 -16.38 5.58
N SER A 100 8.82 -17.24 6.59
CA SER A 100 9.51 -18.53 6.60
C SER A 100 8.84 -19.61 5.76
N SER A 101 7.56 -19.47 5.42
CA SER A 101 6.79 -20.43 4.60
C SER A 101 6.60 -19.97 3.16
N MET A 102 6.97 -18.74 2.80
CA MET A 102 6.73 -18.19 1.46
C MET A 102 7.26 -19.04 0.30
N GLN A 103 8.34 -19.80 0.49
CA GLN A 103 8.85 -20.71 -0.55
C GLN A 103 7.95 -21.92 -0.83
N ASP A 104 7.01 -22.23 0.07
CA ASP A 104 6.07 -23.35 -0.07
C ASP A 104 4.86 -22.97 -0.94
N TYR A 105 4.66 -21.67 -1.19
CA TYR A 105 3.56 -21.10 -1.97
C TYR A 105 4.09 -20.43 -3.25
N ASP A 106 3.22 -20.21 -4.24
CA ASP A 106 3.58 -19.44 -5.44
C ASP A 106 3.76 -17.96 -5.09
N TYR A 107 2.89 -17.43 -4.23
CA TYR A 107 2.97 -16.08 -3.70
C TYR A 107 2.61 -16.02 -2.21
N ALA A 108 3.12 -15.00 -1.53
CA ALA A 108 2.81 -14.67 -0.14
C ALA A 108 2.30 -13.24 -0.06
N LEU A 109 1.18 -13.01 0.63
CA LEU A 109 0.66 -11.68 0.86
C LEU A 109 1.06 -11.23 2.26
N LEU A 110 1.95 -10.25 2.29
CA LEU A 110 2.60 -9.81 3.52
C LEU A 110 2.15 -8.38 3.88
N PRO A 111 1.69 -8.16 5.11
CA PRO A 111 1.65 -6.82 5.72
C PRO A 111 3.04 -6.16 5.65
N CYS A 112 3.11 -4.84 5.46
CA CYS A 112 4.40 -4.15 5.29
C CYS A 112 5.36 -4.33 6.48
N ASN A 113 4.86 -4.36 7.72
CA ASN A 113 5.64 -4.64 8.93
C ASN A 113 6.27 -6.03 8.85
N THR A 114 5.52 -7.04 8.40
CA THR A 114 6.00 -8.42 8.25
C THR A 114 7.01 -8.53 7.11
N ALA A 115 6.76 -7.90 5.97
CA ALA A 115 7.73 -7.86 4.87
C ALA A 115 9.04 -7.16 5.28
N TYR A 116 8.94 -6.03 5.98
CA TYR A 116 10.10 -5.27 6.48
C TYR A 116 10.92 -6.06 7.50
N THR A 117 10.27 -6.55 8.56
CA THR A 117 10.97 -7.28 9.64
C THR A 117 11.54 -8.60 9.17
N GLY A 118 10.86 -9.27 8.24
CA GLY A 118 11.35 -10.44 7.51
C GLY A 118 12.45 -10.15 6.48
N LYS A 119 12.77 -8.86 6.25
CA LYS A 119 13.74 -8.39 5.24
C LYS A 119 13.46 -8.95 3.85
N VAL A 120 12.18 -9.02 3.49
CA VAL A 120 11.76 -9.51 2.17
C VAL A 120 12.17 -8.48 1.14
N PRO A 121 13.03 -8.83 0.17
CA PRO A 121 13.55 -7.85 -0.78
C PRO A 121 12.48 -7.30 -1.73
N SER A 122 12.58 -6.01 -2.08
CA SER A 122 11.62 -5.33 -2.96
C SER A 122 11.42 -6.00 -4.33
N GLU A 123 12.44 -6.65 -4.86
CA GLU A 123 12.41 -7.34 -6.14
C GLU A 123 11.51 -8.58 -6.15
N LYS A 124 11.15 -9.09 -4.96
CA LYS A 124 10.14 -10.14 -4.84
C LYS A 124 8.72 -9.57 -4.87
N ARG A 125 8.51 -8.26 -4.68
CA ARG A 125 7.18 -7.67 -4.62
C ARG A 125 6.62 -7.51 -6.03
N GLU A 126 5.65 -8.35 -6.37
CA GLU A 126 5.04 -8.43 -7.70
C GLU A 126 3.84 -7.47 -7.84
N ALA A 127 3.11 -7.24 -6.74
CA ALA A 127 2.00 -6.31 -6.68
C ALA A 127 1.83 -5.76 -5.26
N VAL A 128 1.05 -4.70 -5.11
CA VAL A 128 0.83 -4.01 -3.83
C VAL A 128 -0.51 -3.30 -3.83
N GLU A 129 -1.06 -3.00 -2.66
CA GLU A 129 -2.13 -2.02 -2.54
C GLU A 129 -1.64 -0.64 -3.05
N ASP A 130 -2.24 -0.17 -4.13
CA ASP A 130 -1.84 1.05 -4.86
C ASP A 130 -3.04 1.82 -5.42
N ASP A 131 -4.26 1.48 -5.01
CA ASP A 131 -5.46 2.22 -5.41
C ASP A 131 -5.27 3.70 -5.05
N PRO A 132 -5.33 4.63 -6.03
CA PRO A 132 -5.01 6.02 -5.77
C PRO A 132 -5.86 6.63 -4.66
N ALA A 133 -7.15 6.31 -4.56
CA ALA A 133 -8.00 6.86 -3.52
C ALA A 133 -7.60 6.34 -2.13
N GLN A 134 -7.29 5.04 -2.01
CA GLN A 134 -6.79 4.46 -0.76
C GLN A 134 -5.42 5.00 -0.38
N VAL A 135 -4.48 5.08 -1.32
CA VAL A 135 -3.15 5.64 -1.10
C VAL A 135 -3.29 7.09 -0.61
N GLN A 136 -4.13 7.89 -1.26
CA GLN A 136 -4.38 9.26 -0.86
C GLN A 136 -5.04 9.35 0.53
N ALA A 137 -5.95 8.45 0.89
CA ALA A 137 -6.62 8.48 2.19
C ALA A 137 -5.74 7.99 3.35
N LYS A 138 -4.87 7.00 3.09
CA LYS A 138 -4.10 6.28 4.12
C LYS A 138 -2.62 6.66 4.17
N ALA A 139 -2.13 7.48 3.25
CA ALA A 139 -0.77 7.99 3.35
C ALA A 139 -0.60 8.80 4.65
N ASN A 140 0.51 8.55 5.34
CA ASN A 140 0.87 9.25 6.55
C ASN A 140 1.23 10.70 6.26
N ILE A 141 0.90 11.58 7.20
CA ILE A 141 1.01 13.03 7.04
C ILE A 141 1.92 13.68 8.08
N ILE A 142 2.47 14.83 7.72
CA ILE A 142 3.02 15.79 8.68
C ILE A 142 1.90 16.73 9.10
N ALA A 143 1.49 16.67 10.37
CA ALA A 143 0.47 17.57 10.91
C ALA A 143 1.10 18.73 11.72
N ALA A 144 0.54 19.93 11.58
CA ALA A 144 1.03 21.15 12.21
C ALA A 144 -0.16 22.06 12.61
N ARG A 145 0.07 23.05 13.48
CA ARG A 145 -0.94 24.06 13.86
C ARG A 145 -1.31 24.98 12.68
N GLU A 146 -2.60 25.05 12.35
CA GLU A 146 -3.10 25.78 11.17
C GLU A 146 -2.98 27.31 11.32
N ASN A 147 -3.44 27.85 12.46
CA ASN A 147 -3.42 29.29 12.69
C ASN A 147 -1.99 29.86 12.77
N ASP A 148 -1.06 29.13 13.39
CA ASP A 148 0.34 29.55 13.44
C ASP A 148 0.97 29.54 12.05
N TYR A 149 0.67 28.52 11.24
CA TYR A 149 1.17 28.45 9.86
C TYR A 149 0.68 29.64 9.01
N LYS A 150 -0.55 30.10 9.23
CA LYS A 150 -1.13 31.25 8.51
C LYS A 150 -0.58 32.60 8.99
N ASN A 151 -0.35 32.75 10.29
CA ASN A 151 -0.18 34.07 10.91
C ASN A 151 1.21 34.30 11.53
N ASN A 152 2.06 33.28 11.65
CA ASN A 152 3.42 33.38 12.18
C ASN A 152 4.44 33.01 11.10
N ALA A 153 5.15 34.02 10.58
CA ALA A 153 6.10 33.84 9.49
C ALA A 153 7.26 32.90 9.84
N ASP A 154 7.74 32.91 11.09
CA ASP A 154 8.86 32.06 11.50
C ASP A 154 8.41 30.61 11.68
N TYR A 155 7.23 30.39 12.24
CA TYR A 155 6.63 29.05 12.30
C TYR A 155 6.34 28.51 10.91
N LYS A 156 5.78 29.34 10.01
CA LYS A 156 5.55 28.96 8.61
C LYS A 156 6.83 28.47 7.94
N LYS A 157 7.95 29.19 8.10
CA LYS A 157 9.26 28.79 7.55
C LYS A 157 9.74 27.44 8.06
N LYS A 158 9.54 27.13 9.35
CA LYS A 158 9.87 25.81 9.91
C LYS A 158 9.07 24.70 9.23
N ILE A 159 7.75 24.86 9.16
CA ILE A 159 6.88 23.87 8.53
C ILE A 159 7.22 23.73 7.05
N ASP A 160 7.50 24.84 6.36
CA ASP A 160 7.91 24.80 4.96
C ASP A 160 9.19 23.99 4.75
N ALA A 161 10.21 24.22 5.59
CA ALA A 161 11.48 23.52 5.52
C ALA A 161 11.29 22.01 5.77
N LEU A 162 10.51 21.65 6.80
CA LEU A 162 10.19 20.28 7.14
C LEU A 162 9.44 19.60 5.98
N THR A 163 8.38 20.21 5.47
CA THR A 163 7.61 19.66 4.34
C THR A 163 8.48 19.46 3.11
N ASN A 164 9.31 20.45 2.74
CA ASN A 164 10.22 20.33 1.59
C ASN A 164 11.21 19.16 1.76
N ALA A 165 11.78 19.00 2.95
CA ALA A 165 12.70 17.91 3.24
C ALA A 165 12.01 16.54 3.18
N MET A 166 10.81 16.43 3.76
CA MET A 166 10.00 15.19 3.75
C MET A 166 9.55 14.77 2.34
N LEU A 167 9.33 15.73 1.44
CA LEU A 167 8.93 15.50 0.05
C LEU A 167 10.12 15.32 -0.91
N SER A 168 11.35 15.26 -0.39
CA SER A 168 12.54 15.10 -1.22
C SER A 168 12.68 13.69 -1.79
N LYS A 169 13.42 13.58 -2.90
CA LYS A 169 13.86 12.29 -3.44
C LYS A 169 14.74 11.52 -2.45
N ASP A 170 15.56 12.23 -1.67
CA ASP A 170 16.42 11.60 -0.67
C ASP A 170 15.61 10.85 0.40
N VAL A 171 14.41 11.34 0.73
CA VAL A 171 13.49 10.64 1.63
C VAL A 171 12.89 9.40 0.96
N SER A 172 12.43 9.48 -0.28
CA SER A 172 11.93 8.28 -0.98
C SER A 172 13.02 7.23 -1.20
N ASP A 173 14.25 7.64 -1.51
CA ASP A 173 15.41 6.75 -1.59
C ASP A 173 15.72 6.11 -0.22
N PHE A 174 15.69 6.90 0.87
CA PHE A 174 15.86 6.36 2.22
C PHE A 174 14.82 5.29 2.53
N PHE A 175 13.54 5.52 2.19
CA PHE A 175 12.48 4.52 2.40
C PHE A 175 12.74 3.24 1.61
N LYS A 176 13.14 3.37 0.33
CA LYS A 176 13.45 2.23 -0.54
C LYS A 176 14.60 1.39 0.02
N GLU A 177 15.67 2.03 0.48
CA GLU A 177 16.86 1.36 1.00
C GLU A 177 16.64 0.77 2.39
N LYS A 178 16.13 1.58 3.32
CA LYS A 178 15.98 1.20 4.73
C LYS A 178 14.90 0.14 4.95
N TYR A 179 13.78 0.26 4.24
CA TYR A 179 12.61 -0.62 4.41
C TYR A 179 12.47 -1.66 3.30
N TYR A 180 13.50 -1.86 2.46
CA TYR A 180 13.50 -2.84 1.37
C TYR A 180 12.29 -2.69 0.44
N GLY A 181 11.81 -1.46 0.26
CA GLY A 181 10.60 -1.15 -0.49
C GLY A 181 9.29 -1.69 0.11
N ALA A 182 9.26 -2.23 1.32
CA ALA A 182 8.03 -2.74 1.96
C ALA A 182 6.97 -1.63 2.18
N MET A 183 7.43 -0.39 2.35
CA MET A 183 6.60 0.82 2.42
C MET A 183 6.69 1.58 1.09
N THR A 184 5.59 2.17 0.66
CA THR A 184 5.56 2.99 -0.57
C THR A 184 5.85 4.44 -0.21
N CYS A 185 6.97 4.98 -0.68
CA CYS A 185 7.30 6.39 -0.57
C CYS A 185 7.86 6.85 -1.92
N ASP A 186 7.02 7.52 -2.71
CA ASP A 186 7.36 8.04 -4.03
C ASP A 186 6.39 9.17 -4.41
N SER A 187 6.39 9.61 -5.68
CA SER A 187 5.52 10.68 -6.15
C SER A 187 4.02 10.42 -5.99
N SER A 188 3.58 9.17 -5.84
CA SER A 188 2.18 8.83 -5.58
C SER A 188 1.75 9.10 -4.13
N THR A 189 2.69 9.08 -3.18
CA THR A 189 2.43 9.30 -1.75
C THR A 189 2.96 10.64 -1.24
N GLN A 190 4.01 11.17 -1.86
CA GLN A 190 4.64 12.45 -1.53
C GLN A 190 3.85 13.62 -2.13
N ILE A 191 2.76 14.00 -1.45
CA ILE A 191 1.85 15.06 -1.89
C ILE A 191 1.97 16.28 -0.99
N ASP A 192 2.30 17.43 -1.57
CA ASP A 192 2.30 18.71 -0.87
C ASP A 192 0.87 19.26 -0.75
N LEU A 193 0.42 19.51 0.49
CA LEU A 193 -0.92 19.97 0.80
C LEU A 193 -0.96 21.46 1.21
N ARG A 194 0.17 22.16 1.18
CA ARG A 194 0.23 23.59 1.50
C ARG A 194 -0.32 24.43 0.35
N ASP A 195 -1.04 25.49 0.70
CA ASP A 195 -1.55 26.48 -0.27
C ASP A 195 -0.41 27.26 -0.97
N THR A 196 0.66 27.57 -0.23
CA THR A 196 1.82 28.31 -0.74
C THR A 196 3.09 27.56 -0.42
N LYS A 197 3.86 27.25 -1.46
CA LYS A 197 5.09 26.47 -1.42
C LYS A 197 6.30 27.40 -1.51
N ASP A 198 7.09 27.44 -0.46
CA ASP A 198 8.36 28.18 -0.45
C ASP A 198 9.51 27.18 -0.30
N SER A 199 10.28 27.00 -1.37
CA SER A 199 11.47 26.14 -1.40
C SER A 199 12.76 26.85 -0.97
N THR A 200 12.69 28.14 -0.67
CA THR A 200 13.85 29.01 -0.42
C THR A 200 14.10 29.31 1.06
N VAL A 201 13.31 28.72 1.95
CA VAL A 201 13.40 28.94 3.40
C VAL A 201 14.78 28.57 3.97
N LYS A 202 15.28 29.40 4.89
CA LYS A 202 16.56 29.22 5.58
C LYS A 202 16.38 29.40 7.08
N GLY A 203 17.04 28.53 7.84
CA GLY A 203 16.77 28.40 9.27
C GLY A 203 17.57 29.32 10.17
N ASN A 204 18.72 29.86 9.75
CA ASN A 204 19.56 30.71 10.61
C ASN A 204 19.80 30.09 12.01
N ASN A 205 20.03 28.78 12.07
CA ASN A 205 20.15 27.96 13.29
C ASN A 205 18.86 27.83 14.12
N THR A 206 17.69 27.90 13.49
CA THR A 206 16.39 27.66 14.13
C THR A 206 16.16 26.17 14.38
N VAL A 207 15.63 25.82 15.55
CA VAL A 207 15.23 24.45 15.90
C VAL A 207 13.78 24.17 15.47
N ILE A 208 13.58 23.03 14.81
CA ILE A 208 12.28 22.42 14.53
C ILE A 208 12.09 21.23 15.48
N LYS A 209 11.00 21.23 16.24
CA LYS A 209 10.65 20.15 17.17
C LYS A 209 9.55 19.29 16.57
N VAL A 210 9.79 17.98 16.45
CA VAL A 210 8.82 17.03 15.89
C VAL A 210 8.60 15.88 16.87
N CYS A 211 7.34 15.60 17.20
CA CYS A 211 6.97 14.36 17.86
C CYS A 211 6.53 13.31 16.82
N ALA A 212 6.87 12.04 17.05
CA ALA A 212 6.60 10.99 16.08
C ALA A 212 6.46 9.62 16.74
N SER A 213 5.82 8.69 16.03
CA SER A 213 5.97 7.25 16.30
C SER A 213 7.39 6.79 15.92
N GLU A 214 7.86 5.65 16.43
CA GLU A 214 9.25 5.22 16.19
C GLU A 214 9.50 4.82 14.73
N THR A 215 8.89 3.73 14.26
CA THR A 215 9.07 3.19 12.90
C THR A 215 7.80 3.41 12.07
N PRO A 216 7.91 3.91 10.83
CA PRO A 216 9.11 4.48 10.18
C PRO A 216 9.39 5.95 10.52
N HIS A 217 8.50 6.59 11.28
CA HIS A 217 8.37 8.05 11.34
C HIS A 217 9.58 8.76 11.95
N ALA A 218 9.97 8.42 13.18
CA ALA A 218 11.14 9.01 13.82
C ALA A 218 12.45 8.57 13.15
N GLU A 219 12.50 7.34 12.63
CA GLU A 219 13.67 6.80 11.93
C GLU A 219 14.03 7.64 10.69
N VAL A 220 13.07 7.99 9.82
CA VAL A 220 13.36 8.83 8.65
C VAL A 220 13.69 10.27 9.03
N LEU A 221 13.00 10.80 10.05
CA LEU A 221 13.28 12.13 10.57
C LEU A 221 14.74 12.25 11.05
N ARG A 222 15.21 11.27 11.83
CA ARG A 222 16.58 11.23 12.36
C ARG A 222 17.62 10.84 11.31
N GLY A 223 17.27 9.91 10.42
CA GLY A 223 18.21 9.25 9.52
C GLY A 223 18.46 9.97 8.20
N LYS A 224 17.52 10.80 7.71
CA LYS A 224 17.70 11.56 6.48
C LYS A 224 17.27 13.02 6.58
N VAL A 225 16.10 13.27 7.15
CA VAL A 225 15.49 14.61 7.14
C VAL A 225 16.31 15.60 7.97
N LYS A 226 16.88 15.14 9.09
CA LYS A 226 17.78 15.93 9.92
C LYS A 226 18.96 16.52 9.13
N ASP A 227 19.59 15.74 8.25
CA ASP A 227 20.73 16.20 7.45
C ASP A 227 20.29 17.21 6.39
N LEU A 228 19.14 16.95 5.73
CA LEU A 228 18.55 17.86 4.76
C LEU A 228 18.18 19.22 5.37
N LEU A 229 17.66 19.22 6.60
CA LEU A 229 17.36 20.42 7.37
C LEU A 229 18.62 21.13 7.85
N LYS A 230 19.64 20.38 8.27
CA LYS A 230 20.93 20.96 8.69
C LYS A 230 21.61 21.72 7.56
N ALA A 231 21.57 21.20 6.33
CA ALA A 231 22.06 21.88 5.13
C ALA A 231 21.30 23.19 4.82
N GLN A 232 20.08 23.36 5.34
CA GLN A 232 19.28 24.58 5.22
C GLN A 232 19.43 25.53 6.43
N GLY A 233 20.28 25.19 7.39
CA GLY A 233 20.50 25.97 8.61
C GLY A 233 19.42 25.76 9.67
N TYR A 234 18.72 24.62 9.66
CA TYR A 234 17.81 24.22 10.74
C TYR A 234 18.42 23.09 11.58
N ASP A 235 18.11 23.05 12.86
CA ASP A 235 18.31 21.87 13.70
C ASP A 235 16.98 21.13 13.87
N LEU A 236 17.03 19.80 13.92
CA LEU A 236 15.84 18.95 14.10
C LEU A 236 15.93 18.18 15.43
N GLU A 237 14.96 18.43 16.31
CA GLU A 237 14.73 17.67 17.53
C GLU A 237 13.55 16.72 17.33
N VAL A 238 13.82 15.40 17.44
CA VAL A 238 12.81 14.36 17.25
C VAL A 238 12.56 13.62 18.55
N LYS A 239 11.34 13.70 19.08
CA LYS A 239 10.94 12.97 20.28
C LYS A 239 9.91 11.91 19.94
N VAL A 240 10.13 10.70 20.44
CA VAL A 240 9.11 9.66 20.40
C VAL A 240 8.28 9.75 21.68
N ILE A 241 6.97 9.85 21.50
CA ILE A 241 5.97 9.92 22.56
C ILE A 241 4.76 9.06 22.17
N ASP A 242 3.90 8.77 23.14
CA ASP A 242 2.65 8.03 22.90
C ASP A 242 1.82 8.71 21.81
N TRP A 243 1.41 7.94 20.80
CA TRP A 243 0.67 8.42 19.63
C TRP A 243 -0.65 9.10 20.02
N THR A 244 -1.28 8.67 21.12
CA THR A 244 -2.53 9.26 21.62
C THR A 244 -2.35 10.70 22.09
N LEU A 245 -1.11 11.12 22.40
CA LEU A 245 -0.79 12.45 22.92
C LEU A 245 -0.22 13.39 21.84
N GLN A 246 0.10 12.89 20.65
CA GLN A 246 0.88 13.65 19.66
C GLN A 246 0.12 14.84 19.05
N ASN A 247 -1.20 14.73 18.86
CA ASN A 247 -2.02 15.86 18.39
C ASN A 247 -2.12 16.96 19.46
N ASP A 248 -2.39 16.58 20.71
CA ASP A 248 -2.45 17.53 21.83
C ASP A 248 -1.10 18.21 22.07
N ALA A 249 0.01 17.48 21.99
CA ALA A 249 1.34 18.04 22.17
C ALA A 249 1.70 19.08 21.08
N VAL A 250 1.27 18.86 19.83
CA VAL A 250 1.42 19.89 18.77
C VAL A 250 0.45 21.04 19.01
N ALA A 251 -0.80 20.78 19.39
CA ALA A 251 -1.79 21.81 19.68
C ALA A 251 -1.34 22.75 20.83
N ASN A 252 -0.72 22.20 21.87
CA ASN A 252 -0.22 22.95 23.04
C ASN A 252 1.08 23.72 22.77
N GLY A 253 1.72 23.51 21.61
CA GLY A 253 2.97 24.18 21.27
C GLY A 253 4.23 23.50 21.78
N ASP A 254 4.13 22.30 22.36
CA ASP A 254 5.30 21.53 22.83
C ASP A 254 6.20 21.10 21.66
N TYR A 255 5.59 20.84 20.50
CA TYR A 255 6.25 20.49 19.25
C TYR A 255 5.72 21.34 18.09
N ASP A 256 6.54 21.60 17.08
CA ASP A 256 6.14 22.34 15.88
C ASP A 256 5.28 21.45 14.94
N ALA A 257 5.53 20.15 14.87
CA ALA A 257 4.77 19.21 14.06
C ALA A 257 4.73 17.80 14.66
N ASN A 258 3.82 16.97 14.16
CA ASN A 258 3.81 15.53 14.44
C ASN A 258 3.85 14.69 13.15
N TYR A 259 4.29 13.44 13.30
CA TYR A 259 4.35 12.46 12.22
C TYR A 259 4.05 11.06 12.76
N PHE A 260 2.79 10.63 12.62
CA PHE A 260 2.33 9.30 13.08
C PHE A 260 0.99 8.82 12.46
N GLN A 261 0.29 9.68 11.73
CA GLN A 261 -1.13 9.52 11.40
C GLN A 261 -1.41 9.76 9.92
N HIS A 262 -2.63 9.45 9.48
CA HIS A 262 -3.18 9.80 8.17
C HIS A 262 -4.30 10.85 8.29
N VAL A 263 -4.80 11.34 7.14
CA VAL A 263 -5.79 12.43 7.08
C VAL A 263 -7.07 12.13 7.87
N PRO A 264 -7.77 10.97 7.69
CA PRO A 264 -8.98 10.69 8.46
C PRO A 264 -8.82 10.73 9.98
N TYR A 265 -7.66 10.33 10.51
CA TYR A 265 -7.41 10.38 11.95
C TYR A 265 -7.23 11.84 12.41
N LEU A 266 -6.50 12.66 11.63
CA LEU A 266 -6.38 14.09 11.89
C LEU A 266 -7.74 14.81 11.85
N GLU A 267 -8.60 14.47 10.89
CA GLU A 267 -9.95 15.06 10.76
C GLU A 267 -10.87 14.69 11.92
N SER A 268 -10.62 13.55 12.58
CA SER A 268 -11.35 13.14 13.78
C SER A 268 -10.90 13.86 15.06
N TYR A 269 -9.75 14.53 15.04
CA TYR A 269 -9.22 15.25 16.18
C TYR A 269 -10.09 16.46 16.52
N ASN A 270 -10.54 16.52 17.78
CA ASN A 270 -11.52 17.50 18.27
C ASN A 270 -10.95 18.43 19.35
N GLY A 271 -9.64 18.65 19.37
CA GLY A 271 -8.98 19.56 20.29
C GLY A 271 -9.27 21.04 20.01
N SER A 272 -8.83 21.91 20.92
CA SER A 272 -9.10 23.36 20.89
C SER A 272 -8.31 24.12 19.81
N VAL A 273 -7.20 23.57 19.34
CA VAL A 273 -6.37 24.14 18.28
C VAL A 273 -6.53 23.31 17.03
N LYS A 274 -6.90 23.97 15.93
CA LYS A 274 -7.01 23.32 14.63
C LYS A 274 -5.63 22.96 14.09
N LEU A 275 -5.45 21.67 13.79
CA LEU A 275 -4.29 21.15 13.09
C LEU A 275 -4.64 20.96 11.61
N PHE A 276 -3.61 20.99 10.76
CA PHE A 276 -3.74 20.69 9.33
C PHE A 276 -2.60 19.78 8.88
N ALA A 277 -2.84 19.05 7.79
CA ALA A 277 -1.81 18.25 7.12
C ALA A 277 -1.02 19.15 6.18
N SER A 278 0.29 19.28 6.39
CA SER A 278 1.17 20.04 5.49
C SER A 278 1.55 19.22 4.25
N CYS A 279 1.72 17.91 4.40
CA CYS A 279 1.95 16.99 3.30
C CYS A 279 1.59 15.56 3.65
N LYS A 280 1.47 14.72 2.62
CA LYS A 280 1.51 13.25 2.69
C LYS A 280 2.92 12.77 2.36
N VAL A 281 3.37 11.68 2.97
CA VAL A 281 4.76 11.20 2.87
C VAL A 281 4.82 9.79 2.30
N HIS A 282 4.33 8.80 3.05
CA HIS A 282 4.45 7.38 2.72
C HIS A 282 3.14 6.63 2.98
N TYR A 283 2.98 5.49 2.33
CA TYR A 283 1.91 4.55 2.56
C TYR A 283 2.48 3.20 3.05
N GLU A 284 1.72 2.51 3.89
CA GLU A 284 2.05 1.24 4.53
C GLU A 284 1.15 0.11 3.96
N PRO A 285 1.43 -0.36 2.73
CA PRO A 285 0.54 -1.26 2.03
C PRO A 285 0.67 -2.72 2.47
N LEU A 286 -0.33 -3.52 2.12
CA LEU A 286 -0.18 -4.97 1.97
C LEU A 286 0.39 -5.28 0.57
N GLY A 287 1.37 -6.19 0.50
CA GLY A 287 2.05 -6.54 -0.74
C GLY A 287 1.92 -8.01 -1.11
N ILE A 288 1.91 -8.30 -2.42
CA ILE A 288 2.04 -9.66 -2.97
C ILE A 288 3.51 -9.90 -3.31
N TYR A 289 4.12 -10.88 -2.66
CA TYR A 289 5.52 -11.25 -2.82
C TYR A 289 5.64 -12.62 -3.47
N ARG A 290 6.63 -12.77 -4.35
CA ARG A 290 6.92 -14.02 -5.05
C ARG A 290 7.53 -15.05 -4.09
N GLY A 291 6.85 -16.18 -3.97
CA GLY A 291 7.39 -17.40 -3.36
C GLY A 291 8.19 -18.20 -4.37
N LYS A 292 7.70 -19.39 -4.72
CA LYS A 292 8.29 -20.26 -5.76
C LYS A 292 7.83 -19.95 -7.19
N ALA A 293 6.90 -19.01 -7.38
CA ALA A 293 6.49 -18.61 -8.72
C ALA A 293 7.70 -18.09 -9.52
N LYS A 294 7.66 -18.25 -10.85
CA LYS A 294 8.73 -17.78 -11.74
C LYS A 294 8.63 -16.29 -12.08
N GLY A 295 7.47 -15.68 -11.84
CA GLY A 295 7.17 -14.27 -12.06
C GLY A 295 5.66 -14.03 -11.96
N TRP A 296 5.25 -12.77 -11.86
CA TRP A 296 3.85 -12.38 -11.88
C TRP A 296 3.14 -12.78 -13.18
N LYS A 297 1.90 -13.26 -13.09
CA LYS A 297 1.14 -13.79 -14.24
C LYS A 297 -0.28 -13.24 -14.37
N TYR A 298 -0.64 -12.25 -13.56
CA TYR A 298 -1.98 -11.64 -13.53
C TYR A 298 -1.94 -10.20 -14.00
#